data_AF-A0ABC9X7V8-F1
#
_entry.id   AF-A0ABC9X7V8-F1
#
_cell.length_a   1.000
_cell.length_b   1.000
_cell.length_c   1.000
_cell.angle_alpha   90.00
_cell.angle_beta   90.00
_cell.angle_gamma   90.00
#
_symmetry.space_group_name_H-M   'P 1'
#
loop_
_entity.id
_entity.type
_entity.pdbx_description
1 polymer ?
#
loop_
_entity_poly.entity_id
_entity_poly.type
_entity_poly.pdbx_seq_one_letter_code
_entity_poly.pdbx_strand_id
1 'polypeptide(L)'
;MRAAAPGVWRSGGAEGTDGTERDGTMLGAWLLLWGGLALGCRGETAFLRRADDSTGRCTYSFTVASPVEAACPDAGGVPELRAELAAFAARLSRLESRERGAGGSGPRGGEAGGAREPQQAASAARLEAAYSELLRAKSRLEEEKGRLEREKEELGRRLESSAQEIAQLRAARCPPGGQGPSRDALRAPGKAPRWDPQPLAYQELQSERTEVPASRLLEETVLSRPGSEDSGCGELVWVGEPVVFGRAESITGKYGVWMKDPEPVPPFTPETTWRVDAVGTEVRQLFQYEAAEQLARGYPAKVHILPRPLESTGAVVYRGGLFFQPRRSRAVARYDLRGETVTAEREIPGAGYHGQYPYSWGGYTDIDLAVDEMGLWVIYSTEKARGAIVLSKLDPETLEIRRTWETNIRKRGVANSFVICGTLYTVSSYSAPNATINFAYDTATSTSRALSIPFENRFRYLSMVDYNPAERQLFAWDSFNMVTYPVRLSRA
;
A
#
# COMPACT_ATOMS: atom_id res chain seq x y z
N MET A 1 -15.09 -17.57 -62.68
CA MET A 1 -15.48 -17.62 -64.11
C MET A 1 -16.77 -16.82 -64.28
N ARG A 2 -16.74 -15.80 -65.16
CA ARG A 2 -17.85 -15.02 -65.79
C ARG A 2 -18.82 -14.31 -64.80
N ALA A 3 -18.73 -13.01 -64.50
CA ALA A 3 -18.82 -11.79 -65.34
C ALA A 3 -20.20 -11.57 -66.00
N ALA A 4 -20.91 -10.51 -65.57
CA ALA A 4 -21.85 -9.75 -66.39
C ALA A 4 -22.15 -8.38 -65.73
N ALA A 5 -21.77 -7.30 -66.42
CA ALA A 5 -22.37 -5.96 -66.32
C ALA A 5 -23.49 -5.85 -67.41
N PRO A 6 -24.00 -4.68 -67.87
CA PRO A 6 -23.99 -3.30 -67.33
C PRO A 6 -25.33 -2.51 -67.50
N GLY A 7 -25.36 -1.29 -66.93
CA GLY A 7 -26.00 -0.06 -67.48
C GLY A 7 -27.54 0.03 -67.55
N VAL A 8 -28.21 1.17 -67.68
CA VAL A 8 -27.83 2.55 -68.05
C VAL A 8 -29.12 3.42 -68.00
N TRP A 9 -29.03 4.67 -67.48
CA TRP A 9 -29.77 5.90 -67.91
C TRP A 9 -31.29 6.03 -67.67
N ARG A 10 -31.95 7.21 -67.58
CA ARG A 10 -31.69 8.66 -67.42
C ARG A 10 -33.07 9.34 -67.21
N SER A 11 -33.06 10.57 -66.64
CA SER A 11 -33.99 11.72 -66.83
C SER A 11 -35.50 11.55 -66.56
N GLY A 12 -36.26 12.43 -65.92
CA GLY A 12 -36.05 13.82 -65.49
C GLY A 12 -37.31 14.67 -65.78
N GLY A 13 -37.81 15.40 -64.78
CA GLY A 13 -38.82 16.50 -64.87
C GLY A 13 -40.28 16.12 -64.56
N ALA A 14 -41.17 16.97 -64.04
CA ALA A 14 -41.15 18.27 -63.36
C ALA A 14 -42.62 18.55 -62.89
N GLU A 15 -42.84 19.63 -62.11
CA GLU A 15 -44.13 20.22 -61.64
C GLU A 15 -44.84 19.48 -60.49
N GLY A 16 -45.35 20.10 -59.42
CA GLY A 16 -45.44 21.50 -58.98
C GLY A 16 -46.44 21.59 -57.80
N THR A 17 -46.05 22.28 -56.71
CA THR A 17 -46.86 23.02 -55.69
C THR A 17 -48.14 22.38 -55.12
N ASP A 18 -48.39 22.26 -53.82
CA ASP A 18 -48.37 23.32 -52.79
C ASP A 18 -48.75 22.68 -51.42
N GLY A 19 -48.31 23.28 -50.30
CA GLY A 19 -48.88 22.97 -48.98
C GLY A 19 -47.89 22.68 -47.84
N THR A 20 -47.45 23.75 -47.17
CA THR A 20 -47.07 23.85 -45.73
C THR A 20 -45.85 23.04 -45.26
N GLU A 21 -44.63 23.58 -45.40
CA GLU A 21 -43.91 24.47 -44.46
C GLU A 21 -43.63 23.88 -43.06
N ARG A 22 -42.35 23.52 -42.83
CA ARG A 22 -41.40 24.13 -41.85
C ARG A 22 -41.74 23.74 -40.40
N ASP A 23 -40.97 22.94 -39.67
CA ASP A 23 -39.52 22.81 -39.48
C ASP A 23 -39.20 21.31 -39.23
N GLY A 24 -38.04 20.73 -39.49
CA GLY A 24 -36.68 21.24 -39.43
C GLY A 24 -35.75 20.04 -39.59
N THR A 25 -35.31 19.76 -40.81
CA THR A 25 -34.27 18.77 -41.08
C THR A 25 -33.41 19.24 -42.25
N MET A 26 -32.52 20.19 -41.97
CA MET A 26 -31.24 20.29 -42.66
C MET A 26 -30.15 20.07 -41.61
N LEU A 27 -30.04 18.82 -41.14
CA LEU A 27 -28.98 18.35 -40.26
C LEU A 27 -28.42 17.07 -40.86
N GLY A 28 -27.57 17.23 -41.88
CA GLY A 28 -26.90 16.10 -42.51
C GLY A 28 -26.42 16.45 -43.91
N ALA A 29 -25.30 17.16 -43.97
CA ALA A 29 -24.33 17.20 -45.09
C ALA A 29 -23.68 18.58 -45.33
N TRP A 30 -23.49 19.39 -44.29
CA TRP A 30 -22.48 20.48 -44.25
C TRP A 30 -21.65 20.44 -42.95
N LEU A 31 -21.36 19.24 -42.46
CA LEU A 31 -20.55 19.00 -41.25
C LEU A 31 -19.38 18.05 -41.52
N LEU A 32 -18.63 18.30 -42.59
CA LEU A 32 -17.37 17.58 -42.86
C LEU A 32 -16.19 18.48 -43.26
N LEU A 33 -16.27 19.81 -43.11
CA LEU A 33 -15.13 20.68 -43.45
C LEU A 33 -14.84 21.85 -42.49
N TRP A 34 -15.54 21.98 -41.37
CA TRP A 34 -15.15 22.87 -40.24
C TRP A 34 -15.44 22.16 -38.90
N GLY A 35 -14.75 21.05 -38.65
CA GLY A 35 -14.77 20.30 -37.39
C GLY A 35 -13.39 20.30 -36.69
N GLY A 36 -12.63 21.37 -36.91
CA GLY A 36 -11.36 21.62 -36.24
C GLY A 36 -11.56 22.68 -35.16
N LEU A 37 -11.20 22.32 -33.92
CA LEU A 37 -11.15 23.14 -32.71
C LEU A 37 -12.49 23.36 -31.99
N ALA A 38 -12.48 23.00 -30.70
CA ALA A 38 -13.48 23.24 -29.66
C ALA A 38 -14.65 22.23 -29.54
N LEU A 39 -14.42 21.12 -28.81
CA LEU A 39 -14.97 20.88 -27.47
C LEU A 39 -14.52 19.50 -26.97
N GLY A 40 -14.04 19.41 -25.73
CA GLY A 40 -13.70 18.13 -25.10
C GLY A 40 -12.73 18.19 -23.93
N CYS A 41 -11.98 19.29 -23.76
CA CYS A 41 -11.35 19.56 -22.46
C CYS A 41 -12.43 20.11 -21.53
N ARG A 42 -13.00 19.27 -20.67
CA ARG A 42 -13.50 19.75 -19.38
C ARG A 42 -12.27 20.16 -18.56
N GLY A 43 -11.81 21.39 -18.76
CA GLY A 43 -10.98 22.06 -17.77
C GLY A 43 -11.84 22.24 -16.53
N GLU A 44 -11.55 21.51 -15.46
CA GLU A 44 -12.10 21.79 -14.15
C GLU A 44 -11.59 23.16 -13.72
N THR A 45 -12.47 24.15 -13.77
CA THR A 45 -12.17 25.51 -13.34
C THR A 45 -11.92 25.50 -11.83
N ALA A 46 -10.69 25.83 -11.42
CA ALA A 46 -10.38 26.10 -10.02
C ALA A 46 -11.23 27.28 -9.53
N PHE A 47 -11.99 27.08 -8.46
CA PHE A 47 -12.78 28.14 -7.85
C PHE A 47 -11.99 28.75 -6.70
N LEU A 48 -11.64 30.03 -6.86
CA LEU A 48 -11.07 30.85 -5.80
C LEU A 48 -12.21 31.42 -4.97
N ARG A 49 -12.25 31.12 -3.67
CA ARG A 49 -13.25 31.70 -2.75
C ARG A 49 -12.53 32.52 -1.69
N ARG A 50 -12.90 33.79 -1.59
CA ARG A 50 -12.48 34.69 -0.52
C ARG A 50 -13.64 34.87 0.46
N ALA A 51 -13.34 34.69 1.75
CA ALA A 51 -14.27 35.01 2.82
C ALA A 51 -13.56 35.96 3.80
N ASP A 52 -14.22 37.08 4.08
CA ASP A 52 -13.71 38.10 4.99
C ASP A 52 -14.50 38.00 6.31
N ASP A 53 -13.79 37.92 7.43
CA ASP A 53 -14.42 37.98 8.75
C ASP A 53 -14.55 39.42 9.26
N SER A 54 -15.46 39.64 10.22
CA SER A 54 -15.68 40.96 10.83
C SER A 54 -14.51 41.46 11.69
N THR A 55 -13.45 40.65 11.83
CA THR A 55 -12.21 41.00 12.53
C THR A 55 -11.08 41.44 11.59
N GLY A 56 -11.36 41.53 10.28
CA GLY A 56 -10.41 42.00 9.28
C GLY A 56 -9.42 40.93 8.79
N ARG A 57 -9.67 39.64 9.05
CA ARG A 57 -8.86 38.54 8.52
C ARG A 57 -9.50 37.98 7.24
N CYS A 58 -8.74 38.03 6.16
CA CYS A 58 -9.15 37.48 4.86
C CYS A 58 -8.70 36.02 4.76
N THR A 59 -9.62 35.10 4.50
CA THR A 59 -9.31 33.69 4.27
C THR A 59 -9.49 33.35 2.80
N TYR A 60 -8.43 32.86 2.16
CA TYR A 60 -8.43 32.44 0.76
C TYR A 60 -8.37 30.92 0.69
N SER A 61 -9.35 30.31 0.03
CA SER A 61 -9.33 28.89 -0.30
C SER A 61 -9.27 28.72 -1.81
N PHE A 62 -8.37 27.85 -2.24
CA PHE A 62 -8.26 27.40 -3.63
C PHE A 62 -8.20 25.88 -3.65
N THR A 63 -8.84 25.29 -4.64
CA THR A 63 -8.74 23.85 -4.94
C THR A 63 -7.84 23.67 -6.15
N VAL A 64 -6.86 22.78 -6.04
CA VAL A 64 -6.02 22.37 -7.16
C VAL A 64 -6.41 20.95 -7.54
N ALA A 65 -6.57 20.68 -8.83
CA ALA A 65 -6.76 19.31 -9.30
C ALA A 65 -5.51 18.50 -8.95
N SER A 66 -5.68 17.39 -8.23
CA SER A 66 -4.62 16.40 -8.04
C SER A 66 -4.32 15.80 -9.42
N PRO A 67 -3.07 15.83 -9.92
CA PRO A 67 -2.75 15.05 -11.09
C PRO A 67 -3.04 13.57 -10.76
N VAL A 68 -3.64 12.85 -11.69
CA VAL A 68 -3.49 11.40 -11.74
C VAL A 68 -2.02 11.19 -12.05
N GLU A 69 -1.20 11.04 -11.01
CA GLU A 69 0.23 10.79 -11.17
C GLU A 69 0.41 9.42 -11.82
N ALA A 70 0.78 9.44 -13.10
CA ALA A 70 1.68 8.42 -13.60
C ALA A 70 2.93 8.50 -12.70
N ALA A 71 3.19 7.41 -11.98
CA ALA A 71 4.29 7.28 -11.04
C ALA A 71 5.58 7.92 -11.58
N CYS A 72 6.15 8.87 -10.84
CA CYS A 72 7.54 9.26 -11.01
C CYS A 72 8.40 8.02 -10.70
N PRO A 73 9.20 7.49 -11.64
CA PRO A 73 10.21 6.52 -11.27
C PRO A 73 11.28 7.23 -10.44
N ASP A 74 11.60 6.65 -9.27
CA ASP A 74 12.61 7.15 -8.35
C ASP A 74 13.93 7.49 -9.05
N ALA A 75 14.53 8.62 -8.64
CA ALA A 75 15.89 9.02 -8.99
C ALA A 75 16.99 8.11 -8.38
N GLY A 76 16.66 6.84 -8.08
CA GLY A 76 17.55 5.83 -7.53
C GLY A 76 18.34 5.02 -8.57
N GLY A 77 17.98 5.09 -9.85
CA GLY A 77 18.63 4.29 -10.90
C GLY A 77 19.95 4.85 -11.44
N VAL A 78 20.27 6.13 -11.20
CA VAL A 78 21.43 6.79 -11.82
C VAL A 78 22.79 6.23 -11.33
N PRO A 79 22.99 5.92 -10.03
CA PRO A 79 24.24 5.31 -9.56
C PRO A 79 24.39 3.86 -10.03
N GLU A 80 23.29 3.11 -10.08
CA GLU A 80 23.27 1.69 -10.47
C GLU A 80 23.45 1.52 -11.98
N LEU A 81 22.76 2.33 -12.81
CA LEU A 81 23.04 2.42 -14.25
C LEU A 81 24.47 2.90 -14.51
N ARG A 82 25.03 3.84 -13.73
CA ARG A 82 26.44 4.26 -13.88
C ARG A 82 27.41 3.12 -13.58
N ALA A 83 27.13 2.32 -12.56
CA ALA A 83 27.94 1.16 -12.21
C ALA A 83 27.85 0.07 -13.29
N GLU A 84 26.65 -0.19 -13.84
CA GLU A 84 26.48 -1.13 -14.95
C GLU A 84 27.13 -0.64 -16.24
N LEU A 85 27.03 0.67 -16.56
CA LEU A 85 27.69 1.26 -17.74
C LEU A 85 29.23 1.17 -17.61
N ALA A 86 29.78 1.39 -16.41
CA ALA A 86 31.20 1.26 -16.14
C ALA A 86 31.68 -0.20 -16.25
N ALA A 87 30.88 -1.16 -15.74
CA ALA A 87 31.17 -2.58 -15.88
C ALA A 87 31.11 -3.05 -17.33
N PHE A 88 30.18 -2.52 -18.14
CA PHE A 88 30.09 -2.80 -19.57
C PHE A 88 31.26 -2.17 -20.35
N ALA A 89 31.66 -0.94 -20.05
CA ALA A 89 32.83 -0.29 -20.65
C ALA A 89 34.14 -1.06 -20.34
N ALA A 90 34.26 -1.62 -19.13
CA ALA A 90 35.39 -2.47 -18.75
C ALA A 90 35.39 -3.84 -19.47
N ARG A 91 34.22 -4.37 -19.84
CA ARG A 91 34.10 -5.60 -20.65
C ARG A 91 34.42 -5.36 -22.12
N LEU A 92 34.00 -4.23 -22.69
CA LEU A 92 34.30 -3.83 -24.07
C LEU A 92 35.80 -3.62 -24.28
N SER A 93 36.48 -2.92 -23.37
CA SER A 93 37.93 -2.70 -23.43
C SER A 93 38.76 -4.00 -23.33
N ARG A 94 38.25 -5.02 -22.62
CA ARG A 94 38.86 -6.37 -22.60
C ARG A 94 38.65 -7.17 -23.88
N LEU A 95 37.59 -6.90 -24.63
CA LEU A 95 37.34 -7.51 -25.94
C LEU A 95 38.16 -6.83 -27.04
N GLU A 96 38.26 -5.50 -27.03
CA GLU A 96 39.10 -4.73 -27.96
C GLU A 96 40.60 -5.05 -27.82
N SER A 97 41.08 -5.30 -26.59
CA SER A 97 42.47 -5.74 -26.36
C SER A 97 42.75 -7.18 -26.82
N ARG A 98 41.71 -8.02 -26.93
CA ARG A 98 41.82 -9.41 -27.40
C ARG A 98 41.82 -9.51 -28.92
N GLU A 99 41.16 -8.59 -29.63
CA GLU A 99 41.26 -8.49 -31.09
C GLU A 99 42.59 -7.88 -31.56
N ARG A 100 43.13 -6.90 -30.84
CA ARG A 100 44.46 -6.33 -31.16
C ARG A 100 45.63 -7.29 -30.90
N GLY A 101 45.43 -8.35 -30.13
CA GLY A 101 46.43 -9.38 -29.85
C GLY A 101 46.45 -10.56 -30.85
N ALA A 102 45.53 -10.62 -31.81
CA ALA A 102 45.41 -11.74 -32.75
C ALA A 102 46.10 -11.51 -34.12
N GLY A 103 46.86 -10.43 -34.27
CA GLY A 103 47.64 -10.13 -35.48
C GLY A 103 49.13 -10.03 -35.18
N GLY A 104 49.87 -11.15 -35.17
CA GLY A 104 51.33 -11.09 -35.09
C GLY A 104 52.08 -12.41 -34.84
N SER A 105 52.51 -13.05 -35.93
CA SER A 105 53.66 -13.98 -36.09
C SER A 105 53.62 -15.41 -35.49
N GLY A 106 53.79 -16.39 -36.39
CA GLY A 106 53.73 -17.86 -36.15
C GLY A 106 55.00 -18.52 -35.60
N PRO A 107 55.09 -19.87 -35.66
CA PRO A 107 55.74 -20.51 -36.82
C PRO A 107 55.13 -21.85 -37.31
N ARG A 108 55.67 -22.28 -38.45
CA ARG A 108 55.37 -23.45 -39.31
C ARG A 108 55.44 -24.83 -38.61
N GLY A 109 54.60 -25.75 -39.12
CA GLY A 109 54.97 -27.15 -39.36
C GLY A 109 53.88 -28.19 -39.08
N GLY A 110 53.43 -28.91 -40.12
CA GLY A 110 52.78 -30.22 -39.98
C GLY A 110 51.35 -30.32 -40.54
N GLU A 111 51.22 -31.05 -41.65
CA GLU A 111 49.97 -31.39 -42.34
C GLU A 111 49.05 -32.31 -41.51
N ALA A 112 47.72 -32.09 -41.59
CA ALA A 112 46.70 -33.12 -41.78
C ALA A 112 45.31 -32.46 -41.80
N GLY A 113 44.51 -32.78 -42.82
CA GLY A 113 43.23 -32.14 -43.11
C GLY A 113 42.11 -32.41 -42.10
N GLY A 114 41.04 -31.59 -42.20
CA GLY A 114 39.77 -31.86 -41.55
C GLY A 114 38.96 -30.60 -41.24
N ALA A 115 38.12 -30.20 -42.21
CA ALA A 115 36.88 -29.42 -42.07
C ALA A 115 36.74 -28.50 -40.83
N ARG A 116 36.93 -27.19 -41.00
CA ARG A 116 36.66 -26.22 -39.92
C ARG A 116 36.17 -24.87 -40.44
N GLU A 117 35.05 -24.82 -41.16
CA GLU A 117 34.61 -23.53 -41.76
C GLU A 117 33.14 -23.09 -41.73
N PRO A 118 32.15 -23.74 -41.06
CA PRO A 118 30.83 -23.08 -40.88
C PRO A 118 30.67 -22.38 -39.51
N GLN A 119 31.46 -22.76 -38.49
CA GLN A 119 31.19 -22.38 -37.10
C GLN A 119 31.87 -21.07 -36.66
N GLN A 120 33.02 -20.71 -37.24
CA GLN A 120 33.73 -19.46 -36.89
C GLN A 120 33.07 -18.23 -37.53
N ALA A 121 32.65 -18.30 -38.80
CA ALA A 121 31.92 -17.22 -39.48
C ALA A 121 30.56 -16.93 -38.82
N ALA A 122 29.82 -17.96 -38.41
CA ALA A 122 28.58 -17.80 -37.67
C ALA A 122 28.77 -17.18 -36.28
N SER A 123 29.93 -17.42 -35.63
CA SER A 123 30.26 -16.83 -34.34
C SER A 123 30.65 -15.35 -34.45
N ALA A 124 31.39 -14.97 -35.51
CA ALA A 124 31.76 -13.58 -35.78
C ALA A 124 30.53 -12.74 -36.15
N ALA A 125 29.67 -13.25 -37.03
CA ALA A 125 28.44 -12.56 -37.42
C ALA A 125 27.46 -12.35 -36.24
N ARG A 126 27.39 -13.29 -35.29
CA ARG A 126 26.61 -13.12 -34.05
C ARG A 126 27.21 -12.08 -33.12
N LEU A 127 28.54 -12.01 -33.04
CA LEU A 127 29.23 -11.01 -32.23
C LEU A 127 29.05 -9.59 -32.80
N GLU A 128 29.15 -9.44 -34.12
CA GLU A 128 28.90 -8.17 -34.82
C GLU A 128 27.43 -7.73 -34.69
N ALA A 129 26.48 -8.66 -34.80
CA ALA A 129 25.08 -8.37 -34.57
C ALA A 129 24.83 -7.86 -33.14
N ALA A 130 25.38 -8.55 -32.13
CA ALA A 130 25.28 -8.14 -30.73
C ALA A 130 25.94 -6.79 -30.46
N TYR A 131 27.09 -6.51 -31.07
CA TYR A 131 27.76 -5.20 -30.96
C TYR A 131 26.93 -4.08 -31.60
N SER A 132 26.35 -4.33 -32.78
CA SER A 132 25.48 -3.36 -33.46
C SER A 132 24.18 -3.09 -32.68
N GLU A 133 23.65 -4.08 -31.97
CA GLU A 133 22.47 -3.94 -31.11
C GLU A 133 22.82 -3.10 -29.87
N LEU A 134 23.99 -3.34 -29.28
CA LEU A 134 24.49 -2.57 -28.14
C LEU A 134 24.68 -1.09 -28.50
N LEU A 135 25.22 -0.79 -29.69
CA LEU A 135 25.39 0.58 -30.17
C LEU A 135 24.05 1.33 -30.28
N ARG A 136 23.01 0.64 -30.79
CA ARG A 136 21.65 1.19 -30.89
C ARG A 136 20.98 1.35 -29.53
N ALA A 137 21.26 0.47 -28.58
CA ALA A 137 20.78 0.61 -27.20
C ALA A 137 21.42 1.82 -26.51
N LYS A 138 22.72 2.02 -26.70
CA LYS A 138 23.46 3.18 -26.18
C LYS A 138 22.91 4.50 -26.72
N SER A 139 22.70 4.61 -28.03
CA SER A 139 22.18 5.85 -28.64
C SER A 139 20.78 6.20 -28.13
N ARG A 140 19.93 5.19 -27.90
CA ARG A 140 18.59 5.39 -27.31
C ARG A 140 18.67 5.90 -25.86
N LEU A 141 19.57 5.35 -25.06
CA LEU A 141 19.78 5.79 -23.68
C LEU A 141 20.33 7.22 -23.60
N GLU A 142 21.22 7.61 -24.51
CA GLU A 142 21.74 8.98 -24.58
C GLU A 142 20.63 9.99 -24.94
N GLU A 143 19.72 9.61 -25.83
CA GLU A 143 18.57 10.43 -26.19
C GLU A 143 17.56 10.58 -25.05
N GLU A 144 17.24 9.49 -24.35
CA GLU A 144 16.36 9.54 -23.18
C GLU A 144 16.97 10.33 -22.02
N LYS A 145 18.28 10.20 -21.80
CA LYS A 145 18.99 11.02 -20.81
C LYS A 145 18.84 12.51 -21.13
N GLY A 146 19.02 12.91 -22.39
CA GLY A 146 18.82 14.29 -22.82
C GLY A 146 17.36 14.76 -22.70
N ARG A 147 16.37 13.86 -22.85
CA ARG A 147 14.96 14.17 -22.56
C ARG A 147 14.74 14.46 -21.07
N LEU A 148 15.23 13.58 -20.20
CA LEU A 148 15.07 13.71 -18.74
C LEU A 148 15.79 14.93 -18.17
N GLU A 149 16.97 15.29 -18.70
CA GLU A 149 17.69 16.51 -18.29
C GLU A 149 16.87 17.78 -18.60
N ARG A 150 16.18 17.81 -19.75
CA ARG A 150 15.29 18.94 -20.11
C ARG A 150 14.05 19.01 -19.24
N GLU A 151 13.41 17.87 -18.95
CA GLU A 151 12.25 17.82 -18.03
C GLU A 151 12.64 18.26 -16.61
N LYS A 152 13.83 17.88 -16.15
CA LYS A 152 14.36 18.33 -14.85
C LYS A 152 14.52 19.85 -14.80
N GLU A 153 15.10 20.46 -15.84
CA GLU A 153 15.26 21.92 -15.91
C GLU A 153 13.90 22.64 -15.96
N GLU A 154 12.93 22.09 -16.69
CA GLU A 154 11.58 22.63 -16.77
C GLU A 154 10.85 22.58 -15.42
N LEU A 155 10.92 21.44 -14.72
CA LEU A 155 10.36 21.28 -13.38
C LEU A 155 11.03 22.21 -12.38
N GLY A 156 12.35 22.40 -12.47
CA GLY A 156 13.09 23.37 -11.67
C GLY A 156 12.56 24.80 -11.85
N ARG A 157 12.37 25.25 -13.10
CA ARG A 157 11.79 26.57 -13.40
C ARG A 157 10.36 26.71 -12.87
N ARG A 158 9.54 25.68 -12.97
CA ARG A 158 8.16 25.69 -12.45
C ARG A 158 8.12 25.81 -10.93
N LEU A 159 9.04 25.11 -10.24
CA LEU A 159 9.14 25.19 -8.79
C LEU A 159 9.58 26.58 -8.33
N GLU A 160 10.57 27.18 -9.00
CA GLU A 160 11.01 28.55 -8.71
C GLU A 160 9.92 29.58 -8.97
N SER A 161 9.18 29.46 -10.09
CA SER A 161 8.04 30.34 -10.39
C SER A 161 6.95 30.24 -9.32
N SER A 162 6.61 29.03 -8.87
CA SER A 162 5.61 28.82 -7.83
C SER A 162 6.09 29.36 -6.47
N ALA A 163 7.38 29.19 -6.15
CA ALA A 163 7.96 29.74 -4.93
C ALA A 163 7.94 31.29 -4.93
N GLN A 164 8.21 31.93 -6.07
CA GLN A 164 8.12 33.38 -6.23
C GLN A 164 6.68 33.90 -6.10
N GLU A 165 5.72 33.18 -6.66
CA GLU A 165 4.29 33.52 -6.54
C GLU A 165 3.80 33.43 -5.09
N ILE A 166 4.21 32.39 -4.35
CA ILE A 166 3.93 32.25 -2.92
C ILE A 166 4.57 33.39 -2.12
N ALA A 167 5.79 33.81 -2.46
CA ALA A 167 6.46 34.94 -1.81
C ALA A 167 5.75 36.27 -2.08
N GLN A 168 5.25 36.51 -3.30
CA GLN A 168 4.46 37.70 -3.65
C GLN A 168 3.12 37.74 -2.89
N LEU A 169 2.43 36.61 -2.80
CA LEU A 169 1.16 36.51 -2.07
C LEU A 169 1.34 36.76 -0.56
N ARG A 170 2.50 36.40 0.00
CA ARG A 170 2.87 36.71 1.39
C ARG A 170 3.23 38.18 1.61
N ALA A 171 3.71 38.88 0.58
CA ALA A 171 4.12 40.28 0.66
C ALA A 171 2.98 41.29 0.42
N ALA A 172 1.88 40.88 -0.21
CA ALA A 172 0.72 41.74 -0.43
C ALA A 172 -0.03 42.03 0.89
N ARG A 173 -0.01 43.30 1.35
CA ARG A 173 -0.84 43.77 2.48
C ARG A 173 -2.24 44.16 1.99
N CYS A 174 -3.26 43.81 2.78
CA CYS A 174 -4.65 44.20 2.54
C CYS A 174 -4.84 45.74 2.65
N PRO A 175 -5.57 46.39 1.73
CA PRO A 175 -5.88 47.81 1.84
C PRO A 175 -6.95 48.07 2.90
N PRO A 176 -6.88 49.20 3.66
CA PRO A 176 -7.94 49.58 4.58
C PRO A 176 -9.18 50.07 3.82
N GLY A 177 -10.35 49.57 4.21
CA GLY A 177 -11.63 49.85 3.54
C GLY A 177 -11.97 51.34 3.46
N GLY A 178 -12.08 51.85 2.24
CA GLY A 178 -12.60 53.18 1.92
C GLY A 178 -14.14 53.16 1.83
N GLN A 179 -14.75 54.21 2.38
CA GLN A 179 -16.19 54.45 2.50
C GLN A 179 -16.90 54.62 1.14
N GLY A 180 -18.13 54.11 1.05
CA GLY A 180 -19.11 54.41 0.00
C GLY A 180 -20.53 53.95 0.41
N PRO A 181 -21.62 54.65 0.02
CA PRO A 181 -22.72 54.93 0.93
C PRO A 181 -23.98 54.06 0.78
N SER A 182 -24.61 53.83 1.94
CA SER A 182 -26.04 53.76 2.28
C SER A 182 -27.05 53.10 1.32
N ARG A 183 -27.71 52.05 1.80
CA ARG A 183 -29.19 52.03 1.82
C ARG A 183 -29.80 51.08 2.84
N ASP A 184 -30.50 51.74 3.79
CA ASP A 184 -31.71 51.42 4.55
C ASP A 184 -31.85 50.12 5.36
N ALA A 185 -32.05 50.39 6.66
CA ALA A 185 -32.28 49.48 7.75
C ALA A 185 -33.74 49.06 7.87
N LEU A 186 -33.97 47.80 8.22
CA LEU A 186 -35.16 47.38 8.97
C LEU A 186 -34.77 46.48 10.16
N ARG A 187 -34.82 47.14 11.32
CA ARG A 187 -35.13 46.72 12.71
C ARG A 187 -34.78 45.31 13.22
N ALA A 188 -33.96 45.31 14.27
CA ALA A 188 -33.81 44.25 15.27
C ALA A 188 -34.72 44.45 16.50
N PRO A 189 -34.89 43.40 17.32
CA PRO A 189 -34.58 43.44 18.76
C PRO A 189 -33.65 42.25 19.12
N GLY A 190 -32.54 42.34 19.88
CA GLY A 190 -32.27 42.87 21.23
C GLY A 190 -32.38 41.71 22.26
N LYS A 191 -31.44 41.34 23.15
CA LYS A 191 -30.07 41.71 23.57
C LYS A 191 -29.49 40.48 24.30
N ALA A 192 -28.17 40.24 24.25
CA ALA A 192 -27.44 39.40 25.20
C ALA A 192 -26.32 40.23 25.88
N PRO A 193 -25.91 39.92 27.13
CA PRO A 193 -25.25 40.87 28.01
C PRO A 193 -23.74 41.05 27.76
N ARG A 194 -23.27 42.19 28.27
CA ARG A 194 -21.96 42.83 28.16
C ARG A 194 -20.94 42.21 29.13
N TRP A 195 -19.71 41.98 28.66
CA TRP A 195 -18.54 41.76 29.49
C TRP A 195 -17.51 42.85 29.19
N ASP A 196 -17.18 43.67 30.19
CA ASP A 196 -16.01 44.57 30.19
C ASP A 196 -14.78 43.78 30.69
N PRO A 197 -13.58 43.97 30.09
CA PRO A 197 -12.37 43.24 30.45
C PRO A 197 -11.47 44.07 31.36
N GLN A 198 -10.96 43.48 32.45
CA GLN A 198 -9.72 43.93 33.11
C GLN A 198 -9.20 42.91 34.14
N PRO A 199 -7.91 42.94 34.54
CA PRO A 199 -6.80 42.34 33.80
C PRO A 199 -6.02 41.34 34.68
N LEU A 200 -5.58 40.19 34.17
CA LEU A 200 -4.68 39.31 34.92
C LEU A 200 -3.53 38.75 34.09
N ALA A 201 -2.39 38.79 34.77
CA ALA A 201 -1.05 38.32 34.48
C ALA A 201 -0.92 37.01 33.70
N TYR A 202 0.19 36.91 32.98
CA TYR A 202 0.70 35.69 32.36
C TYR A 202 0.63 34.49 33.30
N GLN A 203 0.11 33.38 32.78
CA GLN A 203 0.35 32.04 33.30
C GLN A 203 0.50 31.09 32.12
N GLU A 204 1.65 30.44 31.99
CA GLU A 204 1.78 29.25 31.16
C GLU A 204 0.74 28.23 31.63
N LEU A 205 -0.16 27.79 30.73
CA LEU A 205 -1.03 26.66 31.00
C LEU A 205 -0.69 25.52 30.06
N GLN A 206 -0.12 24.48 30.67
CA GLN A 206 -0.02 23.13 30.14
C GLN A 206 -1.40 22.66 29.69
N SER A 207 -1.45 21.94 28.57
CA SER A 207 -2.66 21.23 28.16
C SER A 207 -3.08 20.29 29.28
N GLU A 208 -4.24 20.53 29.89
CA GLU A 208 -4.93 19.51 30.68
C GLU A 208 -5.29 18.37 29.74
N ARG A 209 -4.45 17.34 29.77
CA ARG A 209 -4.78 15.98 29.37
C ARG A 209 -5.99 15.59 30.21
N THR A 210 -7.15 15.41 29.57
CA THR A 210 -8.26 14.71 30.20
C THR A 210 -7.82 13.26 30.42
N GLU A 211 -7.13 13.00 31.53
CA GLU A 211 -6.92 11.65 32.02
C GLU A 211 -8.28 11.13 32.44
N VAL A 212 -8.92 10.39 31.53
CA VAL A 212 -10.06 9.56 31.90
C VAL A 212 -9.50 8.52 32.86
N PRO A 213 -9.96 8.46 34.13
CA PRO A 213 -9.50 7.45 35.05
C PRO A 213 -9.86 6.08 34.46
N ALA A 214 -8.84 5.23 34.27
CA ALA A 214 -9.02 3.84 33.82
C ALA A 214 -9.89 3.01 34.79
N SER A 215 -10.28 3.56 35.94
CA SER A 215 -11.14 2.92 36.94
C SER A 215 -12.65 2.98 36.63
N ARG A 216 -13.15 3.85 35.75
CA ARG A 216 -14.61 3.94 35.47
C ARG A 216 -15.11 3.19 34.24
N LEU A 217 -14.22 2.61 33.44
CA LEU A 217 -14.59 1.68 32.37
C LEU A 217 -14.55 0.21 32.81
N LEU A 218 -14.16 -0.06 34.07
CA LEU A 218 -14.02 -1.42 34.62
C LEU A 218 -15.09 -1.79 35.68
N GLU A 219 -15.98 -0.87 36.07
CA GLU A 219 -16.96 -1.13 37.15
C GLU A 219 -18.31 -1.70 36.68
N GLU A 220 -18.60 -1.78 35.38
CA GLU A 220 -19.87 -2.35 34.89
C GLU A 220 -19.77 -3.82 34.44
N THR A 221 -18.80 -4.58 34.97
CA THR A 221 -18.70 -6.03 34.71
C THR A 221 -18.49 -6.88 35.96
N VAL A 222 -18.42 -6.29 37.16
CA VAL A 222 -18.15 -7.03 38.40
C VAL A 222 -19.42 -7.25 39.21
N LEU A 223 -20.46 -7.84 38.61
CA LEU A 223 -21.49 -8.57 39.34
C LEU A 223 -22.04 -9.72 38.49
N SER A 224 -21.26 -10.79 38.38
CA SER A 224 -21.79 -12.12 38.10
C SER A 224 -21.01 -13.14 38.94
N ARG A 225 -21.70 -13.66 39.96
CA ARG A 225 -21.25 -14.73 40.85
C ARG A 225 -21.01 -16.04 40.05
N PRO A 226 -20.17 -16.95 40.54
CA PRO A 226 -19.62 -18.05 39.75
C PRO A 226 -20.63 -19.18 39.61
N GLY A 227 -20.84 -19.66 38.38
CA GLY A 227 -21.75 -20.77 38.12
C GLY A 227 -21.97 -21.10 36.66
N SER A 228 -20.89 -21.39 35.92
CA SER A 228 -20.79 -22.30 34.76
C SER A 228 -19.60 -21.86 33.91
N GLU A 229 -18.72 -22.78 33.52
CA GLU A 229 -17.61 -22.53 32.60
C GLU A 229 -18.14 -22.03 31.25
N ASP A 230 -18.23 -20.71 31.08
CA ASP A 230 -18.50 -20.06 29.80
C ASP A 230 -17.16 -20.06 29.06
N SER A 231 -17.01 -20.89 28.02
CA SER A 231 -15.74 -21.11 27.31
C SER A 231 -15.14 -19.87 26.65
N GLY A 232 -15.77 -18.69 26.81
CA GLY A 232 -15.28 -17.40 26.33
C GLY A 232 -15.11 -17.33 24.81
N CYS A 233 -15.48 -18.39 24.10
CA CYS A 233 -15.24 -18.60 22.68
C CYS A 233 -16.57 -18.77 21.97
N GLY A 234 -16.65 -18.25 20.76
CA GLY A 234 -17.84 -18.29 19.93
C GLY A 234 -17.58 -17.68 18.57
N GLU A 235 -18.66 -17.52 17.82
CA GLU A 235 -18.62 -17.06 16.44
C GLU A 235 -18.50 -15.54 16.37
N LEU A 236 -17.68 -15.00 15.48
CA LEU A 236 -17.64 -13.55 15.26
C LEU A 236 -18.99 -13.06 14.71
N VAL A 237 -19.66 -12.18 15.44
CA VAL A 237 -20.95 -11.60 15.04
C VAL A 237 -20.89 -10.11 14.74
N TRP A 238 -19.85 -9.42 15.22
CA TRP A 238 -19.71 -7.98 15.05
C TRP A 238 -18.25 -7.52 15.18
N VAL A 239 -17.89 -6.54 14.34
CA VAL A 239 -16.63 -5.80 14.39
C VAL A 239 -16.99 -4.33 14.56
N GLY A 240 -16.34 -3.66 15.51
CA GLY A 240 -16.58 -2.25 15.79
C GLY A 240 -15.88 -1.28 14.84
N GLU A 241 -16.05 0.00 15.14
CA GLU A 241 -15.35 1.06 14.41
C GLU A 241 -13.84 1.05 14.74
N PRO A 242 -12.98 1.44 13.79
CA PRO A 242 -11.54 1.49 14.02
C PRO A 242 -11.17 2.57 15.05
N VAL A 243 -10.41 2.17 16.05
CA VAL A 243 -9.79 3.04 17.04
C VAL A 243 -8.31 3.19 16.70
N VAL A 244 -7.84 4.42 16.49
CA VAL A 244 -6.44 4.69 16.18
C VAL A 244 -5.62 4.55 17.47
N PHE A 245 -4.72 3.56 17.50
CA PHE A 245 -3.77 3.35 18.58
C PHE A 245 -2.56 4.28 18.45
N GLY A 246 -2.09 4.51 17.21
CA GLY A 246 -0.99 5.42 16.93
C GLY A 246 -0.72 5.58 15.44
N ARG A 247 0.20 6.48 15.10
CA ARG A 247 0.62 6.74 13.71
C ARG A 247 2.13 6.56 13.56
N ALA A 248 2.52 5.95 12.45
CA ALA A 248 3.92 5.97 12.04
C ALA A 248 4.21 7.32 11.37
N GLU A 249 4.93 8.20 12.08
CA GLU A 249 5.23 9.56 11.58
C GLU A 249 6.28 9.60 10.45
N SER A 250 6.97 8.49 10.15
CA SER A 250 7.99 8.46 9.10
C SER A 250 7.40 8.13 7.72
N ILE A 251 7.92 8.81 6.69
CA ILE A 251 7.61 8.66 5.25
C ILE A 251 7.68 7.21 4.74
N THR A 252 8.36 6.33 5.47
CA THR A 252 8.51 4.91 5.14
C THR A 252 7.23 4.11 5.44
N GLY A 253 6.39 4.49 6.40
CA GLY A 253 5.35 3.64 7.00
C GLY A 253 4.10 3.25 6.19
N LYS A 254 4.13 3.13 4.86
CA LYS A 254 2.93 2.68 4.13
C LYS A 254 2.51 1.27 4.57
N TYR A 255 3.49 0.43 4.85
CA TYR A 255 3.33 -0.92 5.39
C TYR A 255 4.03 -1.01 6.73
N GLY A 256 3.45 -1.77 7.64
CA GLY A 256 4.03 -2.02 8.95
C GLY A 256 3.34 -3.17 9.64
N VAL A 257 4.02 -3.68 10.65
CA VAL A 257 3.46 -4.69 11.54
C VAL A 257 3.61 -4.17 12.94
N TRP A 258 2.55 -4.30 13.72
CA TRP A 258 2.60 -4.01 15.14
C TRP A 258 1.83 -5.10 15.87
N MET A 259 2.33 -5.48 17.03
CA MET A 259 1.88 -6.68 17.71
C MET A 259 2.06 -6.52 19.22
N LYS A 260 1.22 -7.24 19.96
CA LYS A 260 1.35 -7.45 21.40
C LYS A 260 1.31 -8.95 21.65
N ASP A 261 1.94 -9.37 22.74
CA ASP A 261 1.89 -10.76 23.17
C ASP A 261 0.57 -11.00 23.91
N PRO A 262 -0.30 -11.93 23.45
CA PRO A 262 -1.51 -12.27 24.19
C PRO A 262 -1.21 -13.07 25.47
N GLU A 263 -0.03 -13.67 25.61
CA GLU A 263 0.38 -14.42 26.81
C GLU A 263 1.80 -14.02 27.22
N PRO A 264 1.99 -12.77 27.68
CA PRO A 264 3.32 -12.21 27.94
C PRO A 264 4.03 -12.96 29.06
N VAL A 265 5.32 -13.23 28.84
CA VAL A 265 6.21 -13.85 29.84
C VAL A 265 7.19 -12.81 30.40
N PRO A 266 7.50 -12.82 31.71
CA PRO A 266 8.45 -11.88 32.29
C PRO A 266 9.81 -11.90 31.56
N PRO A 267 10.38 -10.73 31.23
CA PRO A 267 10.06 -9.40 31.76
C PRO A 267 8.97 -8.61 31.00
N PHE A 268 8.36 -9.19 29.96
CA PHE A 268 7.36 -8.51 29.15
C PHE A 268 6.01 -8.45 29.88
N THR A 269 5.24 -7.41 29.58
CA THR A 269 3.91 -7.14 30.16
C THR A 269 2.86 -7.02 29.06
N PRO A 270 1.55 -7.04 29.39
CA PRO A 270 0.48 -6.83 28.40
C PRO A 270 0.56 -5.48 27.66
N GLU A 271 1.20 -4.47 28.26
CA GLU A 271 1.42 -3.15 27.66
C GLU A 271 2.58 -3.15 26.65
N THR A 272 3.47 -4.14 26.74
CA THR A 272 4.63 -4.24 25.86
C THR A 272 4.16 -4.41 24.41
N THR A 273 4.61 -3.49 23.55
CA THR A 273 4.24 -3.43 22.15
C THR A 273 5.48 -3.57 21.28
N TRP A 274 5.36 -4.34 20.20
CA TRP A 274 6.41 -4.48 19.21
C TRP A 274 5.99 -3.92 17.86
N ARG A 275 6.94 -3.32 17.14
CA ARG A 275 6.72 -2.78 15.80
C ARG A 275 7.84 -3.23 14.87
N VAL A 276 7.47 -3.57 13.64
CA VAL A 276 8.39 -3.79 12.53
C VAL A 276 8.17 -2.70 11.49
N ASP A 277 9.24 -1.99 11.13
CA ASP A 277 9.22 -1.09 10.00
C ASP A 277 9.42 -1.93 8.73
N ALA A 278 8.33 -2.23 8.02
CA ALA A 278 8.31 -3.14 6.87
C ALA A 278 8.86 -2.51 5.57
N VAL A 279 9.84 -1.60 5.70
CA VAL A 279 10.34 -0.78 4.60
C VAL A 279 11.78 -1.09 4.32
N GLY A 280 12.07 -1.35 3.05
CA GLY A 280 13.38 -1.81 2.60
C GLY A 280 13.39 -3.31 2.33
N THR A 281 14.46 -3.77 1.70
CA THR A 281 14.62 -5.15 1.27
C THR A 281 15.21 -6.07 2.35
N GLU A 282 15.70 -5.50 3.45
CA GLU A 282 16.40 -6.19 4.55
C GLU A 282 15.77 -5.82 5.91
N VAL A 283 14.45 -6.03 6.05
CA VAL A 283 13.72 -5.75 7.28
C VAL A 283 14.21 -6.68 8.40
N ARG A 284 15.03 -6.17 9.31
CA ARG A 284 15.62 -6.93 10.43
C ARG A 284 15.35 -6.33 11.80
N GLN A 285 14.85 -5.11 11.84
CA GLN A 285 14.67 -4.36 13.08
C GLN A 285 13.27 -4.62 13.65
N LEU A 286 13.24 -5.08 14.90
CA LEU A 286 12.02 -5.15 15.70
C LEU A 286 12.17 -4.17 16.86
N PHE A 287 11.33 -3.14 16.86
CA PHE A 287 11.28 -2.11 17.88
C PHE A 287 10.38 -2.58 19.02
N GLN A 288 10.87 -2.53 20.25
CA GLN A 288 10.13 -2.86 21.46
C GLN A 288 9.84 -1.58 22.25
N TYR A 289 8.59 -1.44 22.69
CA TYR A 289 8.09 -0.36 23.52
C TYR A 289 7.47 -0.97 24.77
N GLU A 290 7.81 -0.48 25.95
CA GLU A 290 7.26 -0.97 27.22
C GLU A 290 5.86 -0.40 27.50
N ALA A 291 5.56 0.77 26.91
CA ALA A 291 4.30 1.47 27.12
C ALA A 291 3.86 2.24 25.86
N ALA A 292 2.57 2.52 25.76
CA ALA A 292 1.98 3.26 24.64
C ALA A 292 2.56 4.68 24.51
N GLU A 293 2.95 5.33 25.60
CA GLU A 293 3.57 6.65 25.60
C GLU A 293 4.93 6.66 24.91
N GLN A 294 5.72 5.58 25.06
CA GLN A 294 7.01 5.44 24.38
C GLN A 294 6.80 5.31 22.86
N LEU A 295 5.80 4.52 22.46
CA LEU A 295 5.40 4.37 21.06
C LEU A 295 4.96 5.71 20.46
N ALA A 296 4.10 6.45 21.17
CA ALA A 296 3.60 7.75 20.73
C ALA A 296 4.72 8.79 20.54
N ARG A 297 5.78 8.72 21.34
CA ARG A 297 6.96 9.60 21.20
C ARG A 297 8.00 9.09 20.20
N GLY A 298 7.84 7.86 19.69
CA GLY A 298 8.78 7.24 18.76
C GLY A 298 10.09 6.74 19.38
N TYR A 299 10.18 6.61 20.71
CA TYR A 299 11.40 6.17 21.40
C TYR A 299 11.27 4.70 21.86
N PRO A 300 11.85 3.73 21.12
CA PRO A 300 11.83 2.33 21.55
C PRO A 300 12.69 2.14 22.81
N ALA A 301 12.22 1.31 23.74
CA ALA A 301 13.02 0.87 24.88
C ALA A 301 14.17 -0.04 24.43
N LYS A 302 13.93 -0.83 23.37
CA LYS A 302 14.92 -1.76 22.81
C LYS A 302 14.70 -1.96 21.32
N VAL A 303 15.78 -2.19 20.58
CA VAL A 303 15.75 -2.58 19.16
C VAL A 303 16.42 -3.93 19.02
N HIS A 304 15.66 -4.95 18.63
CA HIS A 304 16.19 -6.27 18.31
C HIS A 304 16.65 -6.29 16.86
N ILE A 305 17.81 -6.89 16.61
CA ILE A 305 18.34 -7.09 15.26
C ILE A 305 18.24 -8.58 14.94
N LEU A 306 17.28 -8.92 14.09
CA LEU A 306 17.03 -10.31 13.74
C LEU A 306 18.17 -10.89 12.90
N PRO A 307 18.57 -12.15 13.14
CA PRO A 307 19.69 -12.77 12.43
C PRO A 307 19.40 -12.95 10.94
N ARG A 308 18.12 -13.05 10.57
CA ARG A 308 17.64 -13.08 9.20
C ARG A 308 16.53 -12.04 8.99
N PRO A 309 16.41 -11.47 7.78
CA PRO A 309 15.34 -10.53 7.50
C PRO A 309 13.97 -11.21 7.47
N LEU A 310 12.94 -10.43 7.74
CA LEU A 310 11.54 -10.82 7.52
C LEU A 310 11.21 -10.79 6.03
N GLU A 311 10.36 -11.73 5.61
CA GLU A 311 9.76 -11.74 4.28
C GLU A 311 8.47 -10.90 4.23
N SER A 312 7.59 -11.08 5.22
CA SER A 312 6.19 -10.67 5.17
C SER A 312 5.76 -9.80 6.35
N THR A 313 4.57 -9.20 6.25
CA THR A 313 3.90 -8.49 7.34
C THR A 313 3.15 -9.41 8.32
N GLY A 314 3.23 -10.73 8.15
CA GLY A 314 2.47 -11.72 8.92
C GLY A 314 3.25 -12.32 10.08
N ALA A 315 3.91 -11.48 10.87
CA ALA A 315 4.68 -11.89 12.04
C ALA A 315 3.89 -11.64 13.32
N VAL A 316 4.05 -12.52 14.32
CA VAL A 316 3.32 -12.44 15.60
C VAL A 316 4.26 -12.62 16.77
N VAL A 317 3.98 -11.98 17.91
CA VAL A 317 4.60 -12.31 19.20
C VAL A 317 3.67 -13.22 19.98
N TYR A 318 4.21 -14.31 20.52
CA TYR A 318 3.49 -15.22 21.40
C TYR A 318 4.42 -15.85 22.44
N ARG A 319 4.07 -15.76 23.72
CA ARG A 319 4.84 -16.34 24.84
C ARG A 319 6.32 -15.96 24.83
N GLY A 320 6.61 -14.68 24.59
CA GLY A 320 7.95 -14.11 24.53
C GLY A 320 8.78 -14.48 23.28
N GLY A 321 8.18 -15.18 22.31
CA GLY A 321 8.81 -15.48 21.03
C GLY A 321 8.22 -14.65 19.90
N LEU A 322 9.08 -14.07 19.05
CA LEU A 322 8.68 -13.58 17.73
C LEU A 322 8.64 -14.76 16.75
N PHE A 323 7.48 -15.00 16.16
CA PHE A 323 7.31 -15.95 15.06
C PHE A 323 7.25 -15.18 13.75
N PHE A 324 8.10 -15.55 12.80
CA PHE A 324 8.18 -14.85 11.52
C PHE A 324 8.64 -15.77 10.39
N GLN A 325 8.36 -15.36 9.15
CA GLN A 325 8.88 -15.98 7.94
C GLN A 325 10.24 -15.37 7.58
N PRO A 326 11.34 -16.15 7.60
CA PRO A 326 12.62 -15.68 7.09
C PRO A 326 12.56 -15.38 5.60
N ARG A 327 13.29 -14.34 5.18
CA ARG A 327 13.31 -13.87 3.80
C ARG A 327 13.64 -14.97 2.79
N ARG A 328 12.89 -15.03 1.69
CA ARG A 328 12.99 -16.00 0.57
C ARG A 328 12.97 -17.46 1.02
N SER A 329 12.27 -17.75 2.11
CA SER A 329 12.09 -19.09 2.64
C SER A 329 10.61 -19.41 2.80
N ARG A 330 10.28 -20.71 2.77
CA ARG A 330 8.97 -21.23 3.19
C ARG A 330 8.96 -21.69 4.65
N ALA A 331 10.01 -21.37 5.39
CA ALA A 331 10.13 -21.70 6.80
C ALA A 331 9.44 -20.66 7.68
N VAL A 332 9.08 -21.10 8.88
CA VAL A 332 8.74 -20.24 10.02
C VAL A 332 9.88 -20.39 11.04
N ALA A 333 10.30 -19.28 11.63
CA ALA A 333 11.30 -19.26 12.68
C ALA A 333 10.71 -18.64 13.96
N ARG A 334 11.14 -19.16 15.11
CA ARG A 334 10.89 -18.59 16.43
C ARG A 334 12.17 -17.94 16.94
N TYR A 335 12.10 -16.64 17.19
CA TYR A 335 13.15 -15.86 17.83
C TYR A 335 12.75 -15.56 19.27
N ASP A 336 13.51 -16.06 20.23
CA ASP A 336 13.32 -15.75 21.65
C ASP A 336 13.72 -14.29 21.90
N LEU A 337 12.76 -13.45 22.30
CA LEU A 337 12.97 -12.03 22.54
C LEU A 337 13.84 -11.76 23.77
N ARG A 338 13.91 -12.71 24.71
CA ARG A 338 14.74 -12.58 25.92
C ARG A 338 16.18 -13.02 25.64
N GLY A 339 16.34 -14.20 25.05
CA GLY A 339 17.65 -14.77 24.72
C GLY A 339 18.27 -14.23 23.42
N GLU A 340 17.52 -13.45 22.64
CA GLU A 340 17.93 -12.87 21.36
C GLU A 340 18.48 -13.90 20.35
N THR A 341 17.85 -15.08 20.32
CA THR A 341 18.33 -16.19 19.49
C THR A 341 17.17 -16.92 18.83
N VAL A 342 17.44 -17.52 17.67
CA VAL A 342 16.47 -18.39 17.00
C VAL A 342 16.49 -19.74 17.70
N THR A 343 15.38 -20.10 18.33
CA THR A 343 15.24 -21.33 19.12
C THR A 343 14.61 -22.47 18.33
N ALA A 344 13.83 -22.15 17.29
CA ALA A 344 13.26 -23.12 16.38
C ALA A 344 13.14 -22.55 14.97
N GLU A 345 13.28 -23.42 13.97
CA GLU A 345 13.00 -23.12 12.58
C GLU A 345 12.45 -24.38 11.91
N ARG A 346 11.39 -24.23 11.12
CA ARG A 346 10.80 -25.35 10.39
C ARG A 346 10.19 -24.91 9.07
N GLU A 347 10.46 -25.68 8.02
CA GLU A 347 9.80 -25.52 6.73
C GLU A 347 8.31 -25.89 6.81
N ILE A 348 7.47 -25.08 6.18
CA ILE A 348 6.06 -25.40 5.95
C ILE A 348 5.94 -26.18 4.64
N PRO A 349 5.59 -27.49 4.67
CA PRO A 349 5.64 -28.33 3.48
C PRO A 349 4.72 -27.84 2.37
N GLY A 350 5.29 -27.66 1.17
CA GLY A 350 4.54 -27.26 -0.03
C GLY A 350 4.01 -25.83 -0.01
N ALA A 351 4.29 -25.03 1.02
CA ALA A 351 3.90 -23.63 1.06
C ALA A 351 4.58 -22.87 -0.08
N GLY A 352 3.78 -22.17 -0.89
CA GLY A 352 4.31 -21.15 -1.79
C GLY A 352 4.79 -19.95 -0.99
N TYR A 353 5.77 -19.25 -1.54
CA TYR A 353 6.41 -18.10 -0.91
C TYR A 353 6.95 -17.15 -1.98
N HIS A 354 7.29 -15.93 -1.58
CA HIS A 354 7.88 -14.91 -2.46
C HIS A 354 6.95 -14.51 -3.63
N GLY A 355 5.67 -14.27 -3.34
CA GLY A 355 4.66 -13.77 -4.28
C GLY A 355 3.93 -14.86 -5.10
N GLN A 356 4.05 -16.13 -4.71
CA GLN A 356 3.32 -17.24 -5.33
C GLN A 356 1.83 -17.26 -4.97
N TYR A 357 1.48 -17.06 -3.70
CA TYR A 357 0.11 -17.03 -3.19
C TYR A 357 -0.13 -15.85 -2.22
N PRO A 358 0.09 -14.60 -2.66
CA PRO A 358 -0.18 -13.43 -1.82
C PRO A 358 -1.69 -13.25 -1.60
N TYR A 359 -2.05 -12.40 -0.66
CA TYR A 359 -3.38 -11.81 -0.60
C TYR A 359 -3.66 -10.89 -1.79
N SER A 360 -4.89 -10.37 -1.89
CA SER A 360 -5.34 -9.57 -3.04
C SER A 360 -4.58 -8.26 -3.24
N TRP A 361 -3.93 -7.73 -2.19
CA TRP A 361 -3.10 -6.53 -2.28
C TRP A 361 -1.65 -6.80 -2.73
N GLY A 362 -1.27 -8.08 -2.90
CA GLY A 362 0.05 -8.49 -3.36
C GLY A 362 1.09 -8.56 -2.23
N GLY A 363 2.30 -8.10 -2.53
CA GLY A 363 3.46 -8.23 -1.64
C GLY A 363 3.92 -9.67 -1.46
N TYR A 364 4.76 -9.90 -0.46
CA TYR A 364 5.26 -11.23 -0.07
C TYR A 364 4.44 -11.80 1.09
N THR A 365 3.12 -11.74 0.98
CA THR A 365 2.16 -12.14 2.03
C THR A 365 1.78 -13.61 1.97
N ASP A 366 2.59 -14.45 1.36
CA ASP A 366 2.25 -15.84 1.07
C ASP A 366 1.98 -16.67 2.33
N ILE A 367 2.78 -16.44 3.38
CA ILE A 367 2.71 -17.10 4.67
C ILE A 367 2.41 -16.03 5.73
N ASP A 368 1.36 -16.29 6.49
CA ASP A 368 0.81 -15.40 7.50
C ASP A 368 0.62 -16.17 8.80
N LEU A 369 1.06 -15.62 9.93
CA LEU A 369 0.98 -16.27 11.23
C LEU A 369 -0.17 -15.67 12.02
N ALA A 370 -0.85 -16.48 12.82
CA ALA A 370 -1.97 -16.01 13.64
C ALA A 370 -1.93 -16.67 15.02
N VAL A 371 -2.47 -15.97 16.01
CA VAL A 371 -2.67 -16.49 17.37
C VAL A 371 -4.13 -16.32 17.75
N ASP A 372 -4.72 -17.35 18.32
CA ASP A 372 -6.06 -17.31 18.90
C ASP A 372 -6.06 -18.00 20.28
N GLU A 373 -7.25 -18.25 20.83
CA GLU A 373 -7.45 -18.94 22.11
C GLU A 373 -6.91 -20.39 22.10
N MET A 374 -6.71 -21.00 20.93
CA MET A 374 -6.13 -22.34 20.76
C MET A 374 -4.61 -22.29 20.53
N GLY A 375 -4.01 -21.11 20.37
CA GLY A 375 -2.57 -20.87 20.27
C GLY A 375 -2.12 -20.49 18.86
N LEU A 376 -0.93 -20.96 18.46
CA LEU A 376 -0.28 -20.54 17.20
C LEU A 376 -0.78 -21.29 15.95
N TRP A 377 -0.95 -20.55 14.86
CA TRP A 377 -1.35 -21.03 13.53
C TRP A 377 -0.47 -20.45 12.43
N VAL A 378 -0.45 -21.13 11.28
CA VAL A 378 0.10 -20.61 10.03
C VAL A 378 -0.92 -20.76 8.90
N ILE A 379 -1.10 -19.68 8.16
CA ILE A 379 -2.03 -19.52 7.04
C ILE A 379 -1.20 -19.35 5.78
N TYR A 380 -1.42 -20.21 4.79
CA TYR A 380 -0.63 -20.23 3.56
C TYR A 380 -1.45 -20.81 2.41
N SER A 381 -0.82 -21.06 1.27
CA SER A 381 -1.40 -21.85 0.20
C SER A 381 -0.33 -22.71 -0.49
N THR A 382 -0.79 -23.70 -1.25
CA THR A 382 0.06 -24.67 -1.93
C THR A 382 -0.43 -24.90 -3.36
N GLU A 383 0.44 -25.46 -4.19
CA GLU A 383 0.07 -25.90 -5.54
C GLU A 383 -1.01 -26.99 -5.49
N LYS A 384 -0.92 -27.92 -4.53
CA LYS A 384 -1.91 -28.99 -4.32
C LYS A 384 -3.31 -28.42 -4.02
N ALA A 385 -3.37 -27.38 -3.19
CA ALA A 385 -4.61 -26.67 -2.84
C ALA A 385 -5.07 -25.68 -3.92
N ARG A 386 -4.35 -25.58 -5.06
CA ARG A 386 -4.68 -24.71 -6.20
C ARG A 386 -4.94 -23.25 -5.81
N GLY A 387 -4.17 -22.73 -4.86
CA GLY A 387 -4.31 -21.35 -4.37
C GLY A 387 -5.41 -21.13 -3.32
N ALA A 388 -6.10 -22.19 -2.86
CA ALA A 388 -6.99 -22.12 -1.71
C ALA A 388 -6.22 -21.94 -0.40
N ILE A 389 -6.79 -21.26 0.58
CA ILE A 389 -6.15 -21.08 1.88
C ILE A 389 -6.00 -22.45 2.55
N VAL A 390 -4.79 -22.73 3.03
CA VAL A 390 -4.44 -23.84 3.90
C VAL A 390 -4.08 -23.25 5.26
N LEU A 391 -4.65 -23.81 6.31
CA LEU A 391 -4.40 -23.43 7.70
C LEU A 391 -3.76 -24.63 8.41
N SER A 392 -2.67 -24.41 9.14
CA SER A 392 -2.04 -25.44 9.96
C SER A 392 -1.87 -24.96 11.39
N LYS A 393 -2.22 -25.83 12.35
CA LYS A 393 -1.96 -25.59 13.78
C LYS A 393 -0.51 -25.93 14.08
N LEU A 394 0.21 -24.99 14.68
CA LEU A 394 1.62 -25.18 15.05
C LEU A 394 1.76 -25.43 16.55
N ASP A 395 2.76 -26.23 16.89
CA ASP A 395 3.33 -26.25 18.23
C ASP A 395 4.22 -25.01 18.43
N PRO A 396 3.99 -24.18 19.46
CA PRO A 396 4.72 -22.92 19.63
C PRO A 396 6.20 -23.11 20.03
N GLU A 397 6.58 -24.28 20.57
CA GLU A 397 7.97 -24.52 21.00
C GLU A 397 8.81 -25.11 19.86
N THR A 398 8.23 -26.07 19.13
CA THR A 398 8.94 -26.92 18.14
C THR A 398 8.58 -26.61 16.68
N LEU A 399 7.55 -25.78 16.47
CA LEU A 399 6.98 -25.48 15.14
C LEU A 399 6.47 -26.73 14.39
N GLU A 400 6.25 -27.85 15.08
CA GLU A 400 5.64 -29.04 14.47
C GLU A 400 4.22 -28.71 14.00
N ILE A 401 3.85 -29.17 12.81
CA ILE A 401 2.47 -29.11 12.34
C ILE A 401 1.67 -30.18 13.08
N ARG A 402 0.72 -29.75 13.92
CA ARG A 402 -0.17 -30.62 14.67
C ARG A 402 -1.32 -31.14 13.82
N ARG A 403 -1.90 -30.26 13.00
CA ARG A 403 -3.02 -30.56 12.10
C ARG A 403 -3.12 -29.52 10.99
N THR A 404 -3.67 -29.91 9.85
CA THR A 404 -3.81 -29.06 8.65
C THR A 404 -5.22 -29.17 8.09
N TRP A 405 -5.74 -28.05 7.58
CA TRP A 405 -7.03 -27.94 6.92
C TRP A 405 -6.87 -27.21 5.59
N GLU A 406 -7.50 -27.75 4.55
CA GLU A 406 -7.63 -27.09 3.25
C GLU A 406 -9.03 -26.47 3.17
N THR A 407 -9.09 -25.17 2.92
CA THR A 407 -10.34 -24.43 2.78
C THR A 407 -10.79 -24.40 1.31
N ASN A 408 -11.99 -23.86 1.06
CA ASN A 408 -12.52 -23.63 -0.29
C ASN A 408 -12.45 -22.17 -0.74
N ILE A 409 -11.72 -21.29 -0.02
CA ILE A 409 -11.54 -19.89 -0.40
C ILE A 409 -10.15 -19.63 -0.96
N ARG A 410 -10.05 -18.91 -2.09
CA ARG A 410 -8.76 -18.58 -2.72
C ARG A 410 -8.06 -17.44 -1.97
N LYS A 411 -6.79 -17.62 -1.61
CA LYS A 411 -6.00 -16.64 -0.85
C LYS A 411 -5.86 -15.31 -1.58
N ARG A 412 -5.57 -15.34 -2.88
CA ARG A 412 -5.50 -14.14 -3.75
C ARG A 412 -6.84 -13.39 -3.89
N GLY A 413 -7.96 -14.00 -3.51
CA GLY A 413 -9.30 -13.43 -3.61
C GLY A 413 -9.72 -12.62 -2.37
N VAL A 414 -8.93 -12.62 -1.30
CA VAL A 414 -9.23 -11.93 -0.05
C VAL A 414 -8.09 -10.99 0.34
N ALA A 415 -8.42 -9.95 1.10
CA ALA A 415 -7.48 -8.90 1.49
C ALA A 415 -6.56 -9.33 2.62
N ASN A 416 -7.10 -10.02 3.61
CA ASN A 416 -6.37 -10.53 4.76
C ASN A 416 -7.21 -11.64 5.44
N SER A 417 -6.67 -12.31 6.45
CA SER A 417 -7.37 -13.34 7.21
C SER A 417 -6.83 -13.45 8.63
N PHE A 418 -7.68 -13.79 9.58
CA PHE A 418 -7.32 -13.99 10.99
C PHE A 418 -8.09 -15.18 11.57
N VAL A 419 -7.69 -15.67 12.74
CA VAL A 419 -8.33 -16.80 13.41
C VAL A 419 -8.88 -16.36 14.77
N ILE A 420 -10.12 -16.74 15.08
CA ILE A 420 -10.73 -16.59 16.41
C ILE A 420 -11.35 -17.92 16.79
N CYS A 421 -11.06 -18.44 17.98
CA CYS A 421 -11.64 -19.67 18.51
C CYS A 421 -11.63 -20.85 17.51
N GLY A 422 -10.54 -21.04 16.77
CA GLY A 422 -10.37 -22.11 15.79
C GLY A 422 -11.17 -21.92 14.51
N THR A 423 -11.77 -20.76 14.26
CA THR A 423 -12.42 -20.43 12.99
C THR A 423 -11.66 -19.32 12.26
N LEU A 424 -11.30 -19.61 11.01
CA LEU A 424 -10.62 -18.68 10.11
C LEU A 424 -11.65 -17.72 9.50
N TYR A 425 -11.38 -16.43 9.57
CA TYR A 425 -12.17 -15.37 8.95
C TYR A 425 -11.36 -14.66 7.87
N THR A 426 -12.01 -14.13 6.84
CA THR A 426 -11.33 -13.34 5.79
C THR A 426 -11.96 -11.98 5.60
N VAL A 427 -11.12 -10.99 5.24
CA VAL A 427 -11.55 -9.63 4.88
C VAL A 427 -11.66 -9.54 3.36
N SER A 428 -12.75 -8.97 2.85
CA SER A 428 -13.04 -8.96 1.41
C SER A 428 -12.20 -7.99 0.58
N SER A 429 -11.85 -6.81 1.12
CA SER A 429 -11.15 -5.77 0.36
C SER A 429 -10.16 -5.00 1.21
N TYR A 430 -8.97 -4.77 0.66
CA TYR A 430 -7.92 -3.98 1.30
C TYR A 430 -8.04 -2.48 0.99
N SER A 431 -8.76 -2.10 -0.06
CA SER A 431 -8.80 -0.73 -0.60
C SER A 431 -10.15 -0.05 -0.45
N ALA A 432 -11.24 -0.83 -0.35
CA ALA A 432 -12.56 -0.28 -0.14
C ALA A 432 -12.70 0.24 1.31
N PRO A 433 -13.29 1.43 1.53
CA PRO A 433 -13.51 1.95 2.87
C PRO A 433 -14.50 1.12 3.68
N ASN A 434 -15.50 0.53 2.99
CA ASN A 434 -16.46 -0.38 3.59
C ASN A 434 -16.19 -1.79 3.03
N ALA A 435 -15.36 -2.55 3.74
CA ALA A 435 -15.14 -3.95 3.45
C ALA A 435 -16.09 -4.81 4.30
N THR A 436 -15.95 -6.12 4.19
CA THR A 436 -16.70 -7.09 4.97
C THR A 436 -15.82 -8.24 5.42
N ILE A 437 -16.12 -8.81 6.59
CA ILE A 437 -15.75 -10.18 6.89
C ILE A 437 -16.70 -11.07 6.07
N ASN A 438 -16.17 -11.67 5.01
CA ASN A 438 -16.99 -12.27 3.96
C ASN A 438 -17.04 -13.80 3.98
N PHE A 439 -16.22 -14.44 4.79
CA PHE A 439 -16.11 -15.88 4.86
C PHE A 439 -15.62 -16.32 6.24
N ALA A 440 -16.12 -17.47 6.68
CA ALA A 440 -15.64 -18.19 7.85
C ALA A 440 -15.42 -19.67 7.53
N TYR A 441 -14.35 -20.25 8.05
CA TYR A 441 -14.06 -21.69 8.00
C TYR A 441 -13.79 -22.22 9.41
N ASP A 442 -14.66 -23.06 9.90
CA ASP A 442 -14.54 -23.69 11.22
C ASP A 442 -13.69 -24.96 11.12
N THR A 443 -12.57 -24.99 11.85
CA THR A 443 -11.63 -26.12 11.83
C THR A 443 -12.13 -27.34 12.61
N ALA A 444 -13.05 -27.17 13.56
CA ALA A 444 -13.64 -28.26 14.32
C ALA A 444 -14.58 -29.08 13.43
N THR A 445 -15.45 -28.40 12.69
CA THR A 445 -16.41 -29.04 11.77
C THR A 445 -15.87 -29.23 10.36
N SER A 446 -14.77 -28.56 10.00
CA SER A 446 -14.23 -28.50 8.63
C SER A 446 -15.25 -27.98 7.62
N THR A 447 -16.12 -27.06 8.05
CA THR A 447 -17.16 -26.45 7.23
C THR A 447 -16.91 -24.97 7.02
N SER A 448 -17.37 -24.47 5.87
CA SER A 448 -17.25 -23.07 5.48
C SER A 448 -18.61 -22.41 5.33
N ARG A 449 -18.70 -21.11 5.57
CA ARG A 449 -19.89 -20.31 5.29
C ARG A 449 -19.54 -18.91 4.83
N ALA A 450 -20.39 -18.35 3.98
CA ALA A 450 -20.30 -16.96 3.57
C ALA A 450 -20.82 -16.04 4.69
N LEU A 451 -20.17 -14.90 4.86
CA LEU A 451 -20.53 -13.88 5.85
C LEU A 451 -20.66 -12.52 5.16
N SER A 452 -21.23 -11.55 5.88
CA SER A 452 -21.30 -10.16 5.45
C SER A 452 -21.27 -9.22 6.66
N ILE A 453 -20.32 -9.44 7.58
CA ILE A 453 -20.14 -8.57 8.74
C ILE A 453 -19.41 -7.31 8.26
N PRO A 454 -19.93 -6.09 8.52
CA PRO A 454 -19.24 -4.86 8.11
C PRO A 454 -17.84 -4.74 8.72
N PHE A 455 -16.89 -4.24 7.92
CA PHE A 455 -15.53 -3.91 8.34
C PHE A 455 -15.14 -2.54 7.79
N GLU A 456 -15.00 -1.54 8.66
CA GLU A 456 -14.65 -0.17 8.27
C GLU A 456 -13.13 -0.03 8.12
N ASN A 457 -12.65 0.01 6.89
CA ASN A 457 -11.25 0.25 6.54
C ASN A 457 -11.04 1.76 6.30
N ARG A 458 -11.06 2.53 7.39
CA ARG A 458 -11.16 3.99 7.38
C ARG A 458 -10.05 4.66 6.57
N PHE A 459 -8.80 4.23 6.74
CA PHE A 459 -7.65 4.86 6.09
C PHE A 459 -7.26 4.18 4.77
N ARG A 460 -7.95 3.09 4.40
CA ARG A 460 -7.70 2.28 3.20
C ARG A 460 -6.31 1.65 3.22
N TYR A 461 -6.08 0.75 2.28
CA TYR A 461 -4.83 -0.01 2.17
C TYR A 461 -4.51 -0.82 3.44
N LEU A 462 -5.35 -1.82 3.69
CA LEU A 462 -5.19 -2.77 4.78
C LEU A 462 -4.05 -3.75 4.46
N SER A 463 -2.94 -3.64 5.20
CA SER A 463 -1.73 -4.45 4.96
C SER A 463 -1.52 -5.56 5.99
N MET A 464 -2.14 -5.46 7.16
CA MET A 464 -2.09 -6.47 8.22
C MET A 464 -3.41 -6.45 8.99
N VAL A 465 -3.88 -7.64 9.39
CA VAL A 465 -4.96 -7.84 10.37
C VAL A 465 -4.64 -9.07 11.21
N ASP A 466 -4.40 -8.87 12.50
CA ASP A 466 -4.12 -9.93 13.46
C ASP A 466 -5.12 -9.90 14.62
N TYR A 467 -5.49 -11.06 15.15
CA TYR A 467 -6.33 -11.12 16.35
C TYR A 467 -5.47 -11.23 17.61
N ASN A 468 -5.82 -10.45 18.64
CA ASN A 468 -5.27 -10.63 19.97
C ASN A 468 -6.33 -11.26 20.88
N PRO A 469 -6.21 -12.55 21.26
CA PRO A 469 -7.18 -13.24 22.10
C PRO A 469 -7.26 -12.71 23.54
N ALA A 470 -6.21 -12.08 24.06
CA ALA A 470 -6.21 -11.52 25.40
C ALA A 470 -7.01 -10.22 25.47
N GLU A 471 -6.87 -9.34 24.47
CA GLU A 471 -7.60 -8.07 24.40
C GLU A 471 -8.96 -8.22 23.70
N ARG A 472 -9.20 -9.33 22.99
CA ARG A 472 -10.39 -9.58 22.14
C ARG A 472 -10.61 -8.45 21.14
N GLN A 473 -9.54 -8.10 20.44
CA GLN A 473 -9.54 -7.07 19.40
C GLN A 473 -8.76 -7.54 18.18
N LEU A 474 -9.13 -7.04 17.02
CA LEU A 474 -8.29 -7.12 15.83
C LEU A 474 -7.32 -5.94 15.82
N PHE A 475 -6.08 -6.21 15.54
CA PHE A 475 -4.98 -5.27 15.36
C PHE A 475 -4.76 -5.17 13.87
N ALA A 476 -4.62 -3.97 13.33
CA ALA A 476 -4.47 -3.80 11.90
C ALA A 476 -3.58 -2.62 11.55
N TRP A 477 -3.08 -2.64 10.32
CA TRP A 477 -2.31 -1.56 9.72
C TRP A 477 -2.96 -1.07 8.44
N ASP A 478 -3.55 0.11 8.49
CA ASP A 478 -4.18 0.78 7.34
C ASP A 478 -3.51 2.15 7.06
N SER A 479 -2.71 2.19 6.00
CA SER A 479 -2.01 3.40 5.53
C SER A 479 -1.39 4.25 6.67
N PHE A 480 -0.28 3.79 7.26
CA PHE A 480 0.47 4.47 8.34
C PHE A 480 -0.19 4.48 9.72
N ASN A 481 -1.43 4.00 9.87
CA ASN A 481 -2.12 3.97 11.16
C ASN A 481 -2.06 2.56 11.76
N MET A 482 -1.76 2.50 13.06
CA MET A 482 -1.97 1.33 13.89
C MET A 482 -3.39 1.44 14.45
N VAL A 483 -4.28 0.55 14.06
CA VAL A 483 -5.70 0.61 14.41
C VAL A 483 -6.14 -0.67 15.09
N THR A 484 -7.02 -0.55 16.08
CA THR A 484 -7.70 -1.68 16.70
C THR A 484 -9.18 -1.68 16.40
N TYR A 485 -9.76 -2.88 16.33
CA TYR A 485 -11.18 -3.10 16.17
C TYR A 485 -11.68 -3.98 17.32
N PRO A 486 -12.59 -3.49 18.17
CA PRO A 486 -13.23 -4.33 19.16
C PRO A 486 -14.11 -5.36 18.44
N VAL A 487 -14.09 -6.61 18.92
CA VAL A 487 -14.94 -7.67 18.37
C VAL A 487 -15.93 -8.18 19.40
N ARG A 488 -17.07 -8.68 18.91
CA ARG A 488 -18.05 -9.38 19.74
C ARG A 488 -18.32 -10.75 19.16
N LEU A 489 -18.25 -11.76 20.03
CA LEU A 489 -18.52 -13.15 19.70
C LEU A 489 -19.93 -13.55 20.15
N SER A 490 -20.53 -14.55 19.51
CA SER A 490 -21.73 -15.21 20.02
C SER A 490 -21.38 -15.93 21.32
N ARG A 491 -22.35 -16.06 22.23
CA ARG A 491 -22.23 -17.04 23.33
C ARG A 491 -22.42 -18.43 22.73
N ALA A 492 -21.58 -19.39 23.16
CA ALA A 492 -21.66 -20.77 22.71
C ALA A 492 -22.88 -21.49 23.30
#